data_AF-A0AAD9SD35-F1
#
_entry.id   AF-A0AAD9SD35-F1
#
_cell.length_a   1.000
_cell.length_b   1.000
_cell.length_c   1.000
_cell.angle_alpha   90.00
_cell.angle_beta   90.00
_cell.angle_gamma   90.00
#
_symmetry.space_group_name_H-M   'P 1'
#
loop_
_entity.id
_entity.type
_entity.pdbx_description
1 polymer ?
#
loop_
_entity_poly.entity_id
_entity_poly.type
_entity_poly.pdbx_seq_one_letter_code
_entity_poly.pdbx_strand_id
1 'polypeptide(L)'
;MTGDDLIDLLRKYEVPVDQSALESVFQDEEQGRLLSEWAKSHLVADTLLTKNELNSYLAIEQNGKAESLAASSDLSRVQAFSDQEIFDAIEELNRSTDAINKQTETLRQQQNALSRLITTKGKTGDARTDLETRRLHEWGRGRKALQTSVELLSQGVDYRISDLDQGTKELGRELTDVVGEVLQSDDKLLGSLQKLGWELETEDPEETENVGQLREICARLIKYTVECIRTKLDRSYLESLEVFTKPSSENQAPKEELGALQEELESLYSEILPVAQMSVEQQWLKPSLRSLSAQTGQGVGHATEAIQYILHCLEHLQDRIDRLSDRATSFKAHESATGTLVATARAELSEPATSDSIKRRATAASLSSPARRFQPTLADDIMTPAPRRRRANTKSRRRSSGGTSYDSALEHLLGELAISLPGVENEDTGAAASAQAQAAQLSNILAERTQKACDVADSVQSVFEHTATSQLTEARTALQLIRDSVLAESPYSEVHLVDPGIESSIGVLAQEVHNVTSRLEGVESEAAVLAKGRNLNRDEIISRWGHRG
;
A
#
# COMPACT_ATOMS: atom_id res chain seq x y z
N MET A 1 -92.04 -15.72 -48.43
CA MET A 1 -93.02 -15.45 -49.50
C MET A 1 -94.31 -16.07 -49.04
N THR A 2 -95.04 -15.32 -48.21
CA THR A 2 -96.45 -15.59 -47.93
C THR A 2 -97.27 -15.17 -49.14
N GLY A 3 -98.50 -15.69 -49.31
CA GLY A 3 -99.33 -15.40 -50.49
C GLY A 3 -99.48 -13.91 -50.77
N ASP A 4 -99.53 -13.09 -49.73
CA ASP A 4 -99.61 -11.62 -49.82
C ASP A 4 -98.35 -10.97 -50.43
N ASP A 5 -97.15 -11.48 -50.14
CA ASP A 5 -95.90 -10.98 -50.74
C ASP A 5 -95.88 -11.21 -52.26
N LEU A 6 -96.44 -12.33 -52.71
CA LEU A 6 -96.51 -12.71 -54.11
C LEU A 6 -97.50 -11.84 -54.87
N ILE A 7 -98.64 -11.52 -54.25
CA ILE A 7 -99.67 -10.64 -54.82
C ILE A 7 -99.16 -9.21 -54.97
N ASP A 8 -98.44 -8.70 -53.97
CA ASP A 8 -97.83 -7.36 -54.04
C ASP A 8 -96.70 -7.27 -55.07
N LEU A 9 -95.98 -8.37 -55.30
CA LEU A 9 -94.94 -8.43 -56.33
C LEU A 9 -95.56 -8.51 -57.74
N LEU A 10 -96.58 -9.33 -57.94
CA LEU A 10 -97.30 -9.43 -59.23
C LEU A 10 -98.05 -8.14 -59.60
N ARG A 11 -98.57 -7.41 -58.60
CA ARG A 11 -99.19 -6.10 -58.80
C ARG A 11 -98.19 -5.03 -59.25
N LYS A 12 -96.92 -5.09 -58.80
CA LYS A 12 -95.86 -4.16 -59.24
C LYS A 12 -95.47 -4.33 -60.71
N TYR A 13 -95.74 -5.50 -61.29
CA TYR A 13 -95.43 -5.83 -62.69
C TYR A 13 -96.68 -5.89 -63.58
N GLU A 14 -97.82 -5.36 -63.12
CA GLU A 14 -99.07 -5.20 -63.91
C GLU A 14 -99.59 -6.50 -64.55
N VAL A 15 -99.38 -7.65 -63.91
CA VAL A 15 -99.97 -8.93 -64.36
C VAL A 15 -101.38 -9.06 -63.77
N PRO A 16 -102.44 -9.23 -64.59
CA PRO A 16 -103.80 -9.40 -64.09
C PRO A 16 -103.96 -10.81 -63.52
N VAL A 17 -104.25 -10.93 -62.22
CA VAL A 17 -104.45 -12.22 -61.54
C VAL A 17 -105.72 -12.18 -60.69
N ASP A 18 -106.55 -13.22 -60.83
CA ASP A 18 -107.76 -13.43 -60.03
C ASP A 18 -107.38 -13.87 -58.60
N GLN A 19 -107.56 -12.96 -57.64
CA GLN A 19 -107.14 -13.14 -56.25
C GLN A 19 -107.79 -14.35 -55.57
N SER A 20 -109.03 -14.67 -55.92
CA SER A 20 -109.77 -15.80 -55.34
C SER A 20 -109.23 -17.18 -55.76
N ALA A 21 -108.58 -17.28 -56.92
CA ALA A 21 -107.98 -18.52 -57.39
C ALA A 21 -106.61 -18.79 -56.76
N LEU A 22 -105.89 -17.74 -56.37
CA LEU A 22 -104.60 -17.88 -55.67
C LEU A 22 -104.83 -18.29 -54.21
N GLU A 23 -105.83 -17.69 -53.56
CA GLU A 23 -106.20 -18.02 -52.18
C GLU A 23 -106.70 -19.46 -52.03
N SER A 24 -107.39 -20.02 -53.03
CA SER A 24 -107.81 -21.44 -53.02
C SER A 24 -106.64 -22.41 -53.21
N VAL A 25 -105.61 -22.03 -53.98
CA VAL A 25 -104.39 -22.84 -54.17
C VAL A 25 -103.47 -22.81 -52.95
N PHE A 26 -103.47 -21.70 -52.19
CA PHE A 26 -102.75 -21.63 -50.91
C PHE A 26 -103.49 -22.31 -49.73
N GLN A 27 -104.77 -22.64 -49.88
CA GLN A 27 -105.50 -23.49 -48.91
C GLN A 27 -105.08 -24.97 -49.02
N ASP A 28 -104.57 -25.40 -50.17
CA ASP A 28 -103.99 -26.73 -50.36
C ASP A 28 -102.50 -26.69 -49.94
N GLU A 29 -102.17 -27.22 -48.75
CA GLU A 29 -100.85 -27.02 -48.10
C GLU A 29 -99.66 -27.50 -48.95
N GLU A 30 -99.84 -28.54 -49.76
CA GLU A 30 -98.79 -29.09 -50.62
C GLU A 30 -98.55 -28.20 -51.86
N GLN A 31 -99.63 -27.73 -52.50
CA GLN A 31 -99.53 -26.88 -53.70
C GLN A 31 -99.10 -25.45 -53.33
N GLY A 32 -99.56 -24.94 -52.19
CA GLY A 32 -99.12 -23.66 -51.63
C GLY A 32 -97.63 -23.64 -51.29
N ARG A 33 -97.08 -24.74 -50.75
CA ARG A 33 -95.63 -24.85 -50.52
C ARG A 33 -94.84 -24.90 -51.82
N LEU A 34 -95.23 -25.74 -52.77
CA LEU A 34 -94.57 -25.84 -54.07
C LEU A 34 -94.60 -24.52 -54.83
N LEU A 35 -95.74 -23.80 -54.81
CA LEU A 35 -95.85 -22.48 -55.40
C LEU A 35 -94.96 -21.46 -54.69
N SER A 36 -94.84 -21.53 -53.36
CA SER A 36 -93.98 -20.63 -52.58
C SER A 36 -92.48 -20.88 -52.80
N GLU A 37 -92.07 -22.14 -52.98
CA GLU A 37 -90.69 -22.52 -53.29
C GLU A 37 -90.36 -22.16 -54.74
N TRP A 38 -91.28 -22.46 -55.67
CA TRP A 38 -91.19 -22.03 -57.06
C TRP A 38 -91.06 -20.49 -57.14
N ALA A 39 -91.92 -19.75 -56.42
CA ALA A 39 -91.88 -18.29 -56.39
C ALA A 39 -90.57 -17.75 -55.82
N LYS A 40 -90.03 -18.35 -54.74
CA LYS A 40 -88.73 -17.95 -54.20
C LYS A 40 -87.57 -18.22 -55.16
N SER A 41 -87.67 -19.26 -55.97
CA SER A 41 -86.62 -19.63 -56.93
C SER A 41 -86.69 -18.87 -58.26
N HIS A 42 -87.89 -18.47 -58.70
CA HIS A 42 -88.13 -17.92 -60.04
C HIS A 42 -88.62 -16.46 -60.07
N LEU A 43 -88.97 -15.86 -58.93
CA LEU A 43 -89.28 -14.42 -58.81
C LEU A 43 -88.22 -13.69 -57.97
N VAL A 44 -86.93 -13.89 -58.30
CA VAL A 44 -85.80 -13.15 -57.73
C VAL A 44 -85.50 -11.91 -58.58
N ALA A 45 -84.91 -10.87 -58.00
CA ALA A 45 -84.59 -9.60 -58.68
C ALA A 45 -83.79 -9.77 -59.98
N ASP A 46 -83.00 -10.84 -60.10
CA ASP A 46 -82.19 -11.15 -61.28
C ASP A 46 -83.00 -11.81 -62.41
N THR A 47 -84.20 -12.31 -62.12
CA THR A 47 -85.09 -13.00 -63.09
C THR A 47 -86.28 -12.14 -63.54
N LEU A 48 -86.49 -10.98 -62.92
CA LEU A 48 -87.57 -10.07 -63.24
C LEU A 48 -87.02 -8.90 -64.07
N LEU A 49 -87.52 -8.74 -65.30
CA LEU A 49 -87.13 -7.62 -66.16
C LEU A 49 -87.55 -6.30 -65.52
N THR A 50 -86.59 -5.42 -65.26
CA THR A 50 -86.89 -4.06 -64.81
C THR A 50 -87.58 -3.27 -65.92
N LYS A 51 -88.35 -2.22 -65.59
CA LYS A 51 -89.08 -1.41 -66.60
C LYS A 51 -88.15 -0.83 -67.68
N ASN A 52 -86.90 -0.53 -67.34
CA ASN A 52 -85.89 -0.06 -68.29
C ASN A 52 -85.38 -1.18 -69.21
N GLU A 53 -85.19 -2.39 -68.67
CA GLU A 53 -84.79 -3.56 -69.46
C GLU A 53 -85.92 -4.02 -70.39
N LEU A 54 -87.17 -3.99 -69.94
CA LEU A 54 -88.34 -4.27 -70.78
C LEU A 54 -88.48 -3.25 -71.91
N ASN A 55 -88.29 -1.96 -71.64
CA ASN A 55 -88.25 -0.93 -72.69
C ASN A 55 -87.07 -1.15 -73.66
N SER A 56 -85.92 -1.59 -73.16
CA SER A 56 -84.77 -1.91 -74.02
C SER A 56 -85.03 -3.15 -74.88
N TYR A 57 -85.71 -4.17 -74.34
CA TYR A 57 -86.10 -5.38 -75.06
C TYR A 57 -87.12 -5.07 -76.15
N LEU A 58 -88.18 -4.29 -75.82
CA LEU A 58 -89.17 -3.84 -76.81
C LEU A 58 -88.54 -2.96 -77.90
N ALA A 59 -87.57 -2.11 -77.55
CA ALA A 59 -86.81 -1.34 -78.53
C ALA A 59 -85.91 -2.23 -79.43
N ILE A 60 -85.40 -3.34 -78.92
CA ILE A 60 -84.58 -4.30 -79.67
C ILE A 60 -85.46 -5.19 -80.57
N GLU A 61 -86.68 -5.53 -80.12
CA GLU A 61 -87.70 -6.25 -80.89
C GLU A 61 -88.26 -5.39 -82.03
N GLN A 62 -88.62 -4.13 -81.77
CA GLN A 62 -89.06 -3.18 -82.81
C GLN A 62 -87.97 -2.90 -83.85
N ASN A 63 -86.70 -3.02 -83.47
CA ASN A 63 -85.56 -2.85 -84.38
C ASN A 63 -85.15 -4.14 -85.11
N GLY A 64 -85.87 -5.26 -84.94
CA GLY A 64 -85.57 -6.55 -85.59
C GLY A 64 -84.22 -7.16 -85.19
N LYS A 65 -83.57 -6.62 -84.14
CA LYS A 65 -82.25 -7.05 -83.67
C LYS A 65 -82.33 -8.14 -82.61
N ALA A 66 -83.52 -8.40 -82.05
CA ALA A 66 -83.74 -9.51 -81.12
C ALA A 66 -83.53 -10.87 -81.82
N GLU A 67 -84.10 -11.06 -83.01
CA GLU A 67 -83.87 -12.27 -83.82
C GLU A 67 -82.42 -12.38 -84.29
N SER A 68 -81.78 -11.24 -84.61
CA SER A 68 -80.35 -11.22 -84.93
C SER A 68 -79.46 -11.55 -83.74
N LEU A 69 -79.85 -11.18 -82.51
CA LEU A 69 -79.10 -11.48 -81.29
C LEU A 69 -79.29 -12.93 -80.85
N ALA A 70 -80.52 -13.46 -80.95
CA ALA A 70 -80.81 -14.87 -80.75
C ALA A 70 -80.09 -15.76 -81.79
N ALA A 71 -79.99 -15.30 -83.03
CA ALA A 71 -79.18 -15.97 -84.07
C ALA A 71 -77.66 -15.76 -83.90
N SER A 72 -77.22 -14.69 -83.23
CA SER A 72 -75.79 -14.42 -82.94
C SER A 72 -75.29 -15.04 -81.63
N SER A 73 -76.20 -15.39 -80.73
CA SER A 73 -75.94 -16.29 -79.59
C SER A 73 -75.93 -17.72 -80.11
N ASP A 74 -74.91 -18.01 -80.91
CA ASP A 74 -74.47 -19.37 -81.19
C ASP A 74 -74.09 -20.01 -79.85
N LEU A 75 -75.05 -20.69 -79.21
CA LEU A 75 -74.81 -21.59 -78.08
C LEU A 75 -73.89 -22.76 -78.47
N SER A 76 -73.53 -22.85 -79.75
CA SER A 76 -72.49 -23.71 -80.31
C SER A 76 -71.05 -23.16 -80.13
N ARG A 77 -70.89 -21.89 -79.72
CA ARG A 77 -69.61 -21.24 -79.42
C ARG A 77 -69.25 -21.22 -77.93
N VAL A 78 -70.13 -21.70 -77.06
CA VAL A 78 -69.71 -22.24 -75.77
C VAL A 78 -69.19 -23.63 -76.09
N GLN A 79 -67.89 -23.73 -76.32
CA GLN A 79 -67.22 -25.02 -76.35
C GLN A 79 -67.56 -25.70 -75.03
N ALA A 80 -68.37 -26.76 -75.08
CA ALA A 80 -68.62 -27.59 -73.92
C ALA A 80 -67.25 -27.92 -73.35
N PHE A 81 -66.97 -27.47 -72.12
CA PHE A 81 -65.77 -27.87 -71.41
C PHE A 81 -65.62 -29.36 -71.63
N SER A 82 -64.51 -29.77 -72.22
CA SER A 82 -64.32 -31.20 -72.40
C SER A 82 -64.32 -31.81 -71.00
N ASP A 83 -64.91 -32.99 -70.82
CA ASP A 83 -64.88 -33.66 -69.51
C ASP A 83 -63.44 -33.71 -68.97
N GLN A 84 -62.45 -33.80 -69.87
CA GLN A 84 -61.02 -33.69 -69.60
C GLN A 84 -60.59 -32.37 -68.95
N GLU A 85 -61.06 -31.21 -69.42
CA GLU A 85 -60.75 -29.89 -68.83
C GLU A 85 -61.37 -29.73 -67.44
N ILE A 86 -62.55 -30.31 -67.22
CA ILE A 86 -63.18 -30.35 -65.89
C ILE A 86 -62.36 -31.25 -64.95
N PHE A 87 -61.92 -32.41 -65.42
CA PHE A 87 -61.02 -33.28 -64.65
C PHE A 87 -59.68 -32.61 -64.33
N ASP A 88 -59.07 -31.93 -65.29
CA ASP A 88 -57.81 -31.20 -65.09
C ASP A 88 -57.98 -30.04 -64.09
N ALA A 89 -59.09 -29.30 -64.16
CA ALA A 89 -59.41 -28.25 -63.19
C ALA A 89 -59.70 -28.81 -61.78
N ILE A 90 -60.36 -29.96 -61.67
CA ILE A 90 -60.57 -30.66 -60.39
C ILE A 90 -59.24 -31.17 -59.83
N GLU A 91 -58.37 -31.75 -60.66
CA GLU A 91 -57.04 -32.17 -60.25
C GLU A 91 -56.17 -30.98 -59.82
N GLU A 92 -56.20 -29.86 -60.54
CA GLU A 92 -55.47 -28.64 -60.18
C GLU A 92 -56.02 -28.03 -58.88
N LEU A 93 -57.35 -28.02 -58.70
CA LEU A 93 -57.98 -27.57 -57.46
C LEU A 93 -57.62 -28.49 -56.28
N ASN A 94 -57.59 -29.80 -56.48
CA ASN A 94 -57.17 -30.75 -55.44
C ASN A 94 -55.68 -30.56 -55.10
N ARG A 95 -54.82 -30.40 -56.11
CA ARG A 95 -53.38 -30.07 -55.91
C ARG A 95 -53.21 -28.76 -55.16
N SER A 96 -54.03 -27.75 -55.46
CA SER A 96 -54.04 -26.45 -54.76
C SER A 96 -54.54 -26.58 -53.32
N THR A 97 -55.62 -27.34 -53.10
CA THR A 97 -56.18 -27.62 -51.78
C THR A 97 -55.19 -28.36 -50.90
N ASP A 98 -54.49 -29.36 -51.45
CA ASP A 98 -53.42 -30.07 -50.76
C ASP A 98 -52.21 -29.17 -50.47
N ALA A 99 -51.86 -28.27 -51.39
CA ALA A 99 -50.81 -27.28 -51.16
C ALA A 99 -51.18 -26.30 -50.03
N ILE A 100 -52.43 -25.82 -50.00
CA ILE A 100 -52.96 -24.95 -48.95
C ILE A 100 -53.02 -25.71 -47.62
N ASN A 101 -53.44 -26.98 -47.60
CA ASN A 101 -53.45 -27.81 -46.40
C ASN A 101 -52.05 -28.00 -45.83
N LYS A 102 -51.05 -28.28 -46.68
CA LYS A 102 -49.64 -28.35 -46.27
C LYS A 102 -49.17 -27.00 -45.71
N GLN A 103 -49.53 -25.89 -46.35
CA GLN A 103 -49.16 -24.55 -45.86
C GLN A 103 -49.81 -24.25 -44.50
N THR A 104 -51.11 -24.52 -44.33
CA THR A 104 -51.79 -24.30 -43.04
C THR A 104 -51.25 -25.20 -41.93
N GLU A 105 -50.86 -26.43 -42.25
CA GLU A 105 -50.19 -27.32 -41.30
C GLU A 105 -48.82 -26.78 -40.90
N THR A 106 -48.00 -26.33 -41.86
CA THR A 106 -46.70 -25.69 -41.54
C THR A 106 -46.87 -24.42 -40.70
N LEU A 107 -47.88 -23.59 -40.98
CA LEU A 107 -48.19 -22.41 -40.18
C LEU A 107 -48.65 -22.78 -38.76
N ARG A 108 -49.45 -23.83 -38.60
CA ARG A 108 -49.82 -24.34 -37.26
C ARG A 108 -48.59 -24.86 -36.51
N GLN A 109 -47.68 -25.55 -37.18
CA GLN A 109 -46.41 -25.99 -36.57
C GLN A 109 -45.54 -24.78 -36.17
N GLN A 110 -45.45 -23.75 -37.01
CA GLN A 110 -44.75 -22.50 -36.71
C GLN A 110 -45.39 -21.75 -35.54
N GLN A 111 -46.72 -21.65 -35.49
CA GLN A 111 -47.46 -21.03 -34.39
C GLN A 111 -47.21 -21.77 -33.07
N ASN A 112 -47.24 -23.10 -33.09
CA ASN A 112 -46.93 -23.93 -31.93
C ASN A 112 -45.46 -23.80 -31.49
N ALA A 113 -44.53 -23.66 -32.43
CA ALA A 113 -43.12 -23.42 -32.13
C ALA A 113 -42.92 -22.03 -31.49
N LEU A 114 -43.60 -20.99 -32.00
CA LEU A 114 -43.55 -19.63 -31.47
C LEU A 114 -44.16 -19.54 -30.07
N SER A 115 -45.31 -20.19 -29.81
CA SER A 115 -45.91 -20.20 -28.47
C SER A 115 -45.01 -20.92 -27.45
N ARG A 116 -44.35 -22.01 -27.86
CA ARG A 116 -43.30 -22.67 -27.05
C ARG A 116 -42.09 -21.76 -26.82
N LEU A 117 -41.68 -20.98 -27.81
CA LEU A 117 -40.56 -20.04 -27.65
C LEU A 117 -40.93 -18.88 -26.71
N ILE A 118 -42.15 -18.34 -26.79
CA ILE A 118 -42.62 -17.27 -25.89
C ILE A 118 -42.71 -17.78 -24.44
N THR A 119 -43.27 -18.97 -24.23
CA THR A 119 -43.38 -19.57 -22.88
C THR A 119 -42.03 -19.95 -22.30
N THR A 120 -41.10 -20.48 -23.11
CA THR A 120 -39.72 -20.74 -22.67
C THR A 120 -38.97 -19.44 -22.40
N LYS A 121 -39.13 -18.40 -23.24
CA LYS A 121 -38.55 -17.07 -23.02
C LYS A 121 -39.03 -16.47 -21.70
N GLY A 122 -40.33 -16.53 -21.40
CA GLY A 122 -40.89 -16.10 -20.11
C GLY A 122 -40.25 -16.82 -18.93
N LYS A 123 -40.25 -18.16 -18.94
CA LYS A 123 -39.60 -18.98 -17.90
C LYS A 123 -38.11 -18.69 -17.74
N THR A 124 -37.38 -18.46 -18.85
CA THR A 124 -35.96 -18.08 -18.78
C THR A 124 -35.76 -16.65 -18.29
N GLY A 125 -36.72 -15.75 -18.52
CA GLY A 125 -36.74 -14.40 -17.98
C GLY A 125 -36.91 -14.43 -16.46
N ASP A 126 -37.93 -15.13 -15.97
CA ASP A 126 -38.20 -15.30 -14.53
C ASP A 126 -37.02 -15.97 -13.82
N ALA A 127 -36.44 -17.03 -14.42
CA ALA A 127 -35.25 -17.66 -13.88
C ALA A 127 -34.03 -16.72 -13.85
N ARG A 128 -33.90 -15.79 -14.80
CA ARG A 128 -32.83 -14.78 -14.80
C ARG A 128 -33.05 -13.73 -13.72
N THR A 129 -34.27 -13.22 -13.56
CA THR A 129 -34.59 -12.25 -12.50
C THR A 129 -34.42 -12.85 -11.11
N ASP A 130 -34.78 -14.11 -10.93
CA ASP A 130 -34.58 -14.84 -9.66
C ASP A 130 -33.09 -15.05 -9.35
N LEU A 131 -32.26 -15.33 -10.36
CA LEU A 131 -30.82 -15.43 -10.18
C LEU A 131 -30.19 -14.06 -9.89
N GLU A 132 -30.63 -12.99 -10.55
CA GLU A 132 -30.15 -11.63 -10.31
C GLU A 132 -30.51 -11.16 -8.90
N THR A 133 -31.74 -11.38 -8.45
CA THR A 133 -32.17 -11.05 -7.09
C THR A 133 -31.37 -11.84 -6.07
N ARG A 134 -31.16 -13.15 -6.25
CA ARG A 134 -30.30 -13.96 -5.35
C ARG A 134 -28.88 -13.43 -5.27
N ARG A 135 -28.27 -13.10 -6.41
CA ARG A 135 -26.93 -12.50 -6.46
C ARG A 135 -26.87 -11.16 -5.74
N LEU A 136 -27.88 -10.31 -5.92
CA LEU A 136 -27.96 -9.01 -5.25
C LEU A 136 -28.10 -9.18 -3.72
N HIS A 137 -28.89 -10.15 -3.27
CA HIS A 137 -29.02 -10.48 -1.84
C HIS A 137 -27.72 -11.05 -1.27
N GLU A 138 -27.05 -11.95 -1.97
CA GLU A 138 -25.74 -12.50 -1.59
C GLU A 138 -24.69 -11.40 -1.50
N TRP A 139 -24.63 -10.53 -2.50
CA TRP A 139 -23.72 -9.39 -2.51
C TRP A 139 -24.03 -8.37 -1.40
N GLY A 140 -25.32 -8.15 -1.12
CA GLY A 140 -25.77 -7.33 0.00
C GLY A 140 -25.38 -7.91 1.37
N ARG A 141 -25.53 -9.24 1.55
CA ARG A 141 -25.05 -9.93 2.76
C ARG A 141 -23.53 -9.86 2.88
N GLY A 142 -22.81 -10.09 1.79
CA GLY A 142 -21.34 -10.00 1.75
C GLY A 142 -20.86 -8.59 2.12
N ARG A 143 -21.49 -7.54 1.60
CA ARG A 143 -21.16 -6.15 1.99
C ARG A 143 -21.44 -5.89 3.46
N LYS A 144 -22.60 -6.29 3.98
CA LYS A 144 -22.92 -6.09 5.41
C LYS A 144 -21.94 -6.84 6.31
N ALA A 145 -21.61 -8.08 5.98
CA ALA A 145 -20.62 -8.86 6.73
C ALA A 145 -19.23 -8.20 6.68
N LEU A 146 -18.79 -7.75 5.50
CA LEU A 146 -17.53 -7.02 5.35
C LEU A 146 -17.55 -5.71 6.16
N GLN A 147 -18.63 -4.94 6.08
CA GLN A 147 -18.80 -3.71 6.85
C GLN A 147 -18.71 -3.98 8.36
N THR A 148 -19.40 -5.00 8.88
CA THR A 148 -19.28 -5.36 10.30
C THR A 148 -17.87 -5.80 10.68
N SER A 149 -17.15 -6.48 9.79
CA SER A 149 -15.75 -6.86 10.04
C SER A 149 -14.81 -5.66 10.03
N VAL A 150 -15.06 -4.67 9.16
CA VAL A 150 -14.30 -3.42 9.11
C VAL A 150 -14.58 -2.59 10.36
N GLU A 151 -15.83 -2.47 10.80
CA GLU A 151 -16.20 -1.78 12.04
C GLU A 151 -15.59 -2.45 13.29
N LEU A 152 -15.55 -3.78 13.34
CA LEU A 152 -14.91 -4.51 14.44
C LEU A 152 -13.38 -4.31 14.43
N LEU A 153 -12.75 -4.37 13.25
CA LEU A 153 -11.32 -4.13 13.11
C LEU A 153 -10.97 -2.67 13.44
N SER A 154 -11.78 -1.70 13.03
CA SER A 154 -11.55 -0.28 13.32
C SER A 154 -11.66 -0.01 14.82
N GLN A 155 -12.67 -0.55 15.49
CA GLN A 155 -12.79 -0.49 16.95
C GLN A 155 -11.60 -1.17 17.65
N GLY A 156 -11.11 -2.28 17.11
CA GLY A 156 -9.91 -2.97 17.61
C GLY A 156 -8.64 -2.12 17.48
N VAL A 157 -8.48 -1.41 16.36
CA VAL A 157 -7.36 -0.49 16.14
C VAL A 157 -7.49 0.74 17.07
N ASP A 158 -8.68 1.30 17.24
CA ASP A 158 -8.93 2.42 18.17
C ASP A 158 -8.59 2.05 19.63
N TYR A 159 -8.96 0.84 20.05
CA TYR A 159 -8.60 0.33 21.37
C TYR A 159 -7.07 0.23 21.52
N ARG A 160 -6.38 -0.35 20.54
CA ARG A 160 -4.91 -0.45 20.55
C ARG A 160 -4.22 0.91 20.51
N ILE A 161 -4.75 1.87 19.76
CA ILE A 161 -4.26 3.26 19.75
C ILE A 161 -4.40 3.87 21.15
N SER A 162 -5.55 3.68 21.80
CA SER A 162 -5.81 4.21 23.13
C SER A 162 -4.91 3.56 24.19
N ASP A 163 -4.68 2.26 24.08
CA ASP A 163 -3.78 1.50 24.95
C ASP A 163 -2.32 1.95 24.80
N LEU A 164 -1.84 2.13 23.56
CA LEU A 164 -0.50 2.67 23.29
C LEU A 164 -0.34 4.11 23.80
N ASP A 165 -1.36 4.97 23.65
CA ASP A 165 -1.35 6.35 24.15
C ASP A 165 -1.41 6.42 25.69
N GLN A 166 -2.05 5.45 26.35
CA GLN A 166 -2.03 5.34 27.81
C GLN A 166 -0.70 4.80 28.32
N GLY A 167 -0.19 3.72 27.72
CA GLY A 167 1.09 3.11 28.10
C GLY A 167 2.27 4.07 27.92
N THR A 168 2.29 4.87 26.85
CA THR A 168 3.33 5.91 26.66
C THR A 168 3.27 7.01 27.73
N LYS A 169 2.07 7.43 28.15
CA LYS A 169 1.91 8.39 29.26
C LYS A 169 2.33 7.82 30.61
N GLU A 170 2.01 6.56 30.88
CA GLU A 170 2.39 5.87 32.12
C GLU A 170 3.91 5.71 32.21
N LEU A 171 4.55 5.18 31.16
CA LEU A 171 6.00 5.08 31.05
C LEU A 171 6.68 6.46 31.13
N GLY A 172 6.05 7.50 30.59
CA GLY A 172 6.53 8.88 30.72
C GLY A 172 6.53 9.38 32.17
N ARG A 173 5.49 9.05 32.94
CA ARG A 173 5.41 9.39 34.37
C ARG A 173 6.44 8.61 35.18
N GLU A 174 6.57 7.31 34.94
CA GLU A 174 7.61 6.48 35.58
C GLU A 174 9.02 7.02 35.28
N LEU A 175 9.28 7.45 34.04
CA LEU A 175 10.56 8.07 33.69
C LEU A 175 10.78 9.38 34.45
N THR A 176 9.77 10.26 34.55
CA THR A 176 9.90 11.50 35.32
C THR A 176 10.13 11.25 36.81
N ASP A 177 9.49 10.21 37.38
CA ASP A 177 9.66 9.84 38.77
C ASP A 177 11.07 9.31 39.02
N VAL A 178 11.57 8.40 38.16
CA VAL A 178 12.94 7.87 38.25
C VAL A 178 13.99 8.97 38.07
N VAL A 179 13.79 9.90 37.11
CA VAL A 179 14.69 11.04 36.92
C VAL A 179 14.65 11.94 38.16
N GLY A 180 13.48 12.20 38.73
CA GLY A 180 13.33 12.98 39.95
C GLY A 180 14.04 12.36 41.15
N GLU A 181 13.88 11.05 41.37
CA GLU A 181 14.56 10.31 42.45
C GLU A 181 16.08 10.32 42.28
N VAL A 182 16.56 10.14 41.03
CA VAL A 182 17.99 10.19 40.72
C VAL A 182 18.57 11.56 41.01
N LEU A 183 17.97 12.63 40.48
CA LEU A 183 18.46 14.00 40.70
C LEU A 183 18.44 14.37 42.19
N GLN A 184 17.42 13.95 42.95
CA GLN A 184 17.40 14.16 44.40
C GLN A 184 18.52 13.42 45.13
N SER A 185 18.90 12.23 44.66
CA SER A 185 20.05 11.51 45.22
C SER A 185 21.38 12.16 44.85
N ASP A 186 21.49 12.72 43.65
CA ASP A 186 22.67 13.47 43.19
C ASP A 186 22.83 14.78 43.97
N ASP A 187 21.74 15.50 44.24
CA ASP A 187 21.74 16.71 45.08
C ASP A 187 22.24 16.41 46.51
N LYS A 188 21.88 15.26 47.07
CA LYS A 188 22.39 14.82 48.39
C LYS A 188 23.89 14.55 48.34
N LEU A 189 24.39 13.95 47.26
CA LEU A 189 25.83 13.73 47.06
C LEU A 189 26.56 15.06 46.89
N LEU A 190 26.06 15.97 46.06
CA LEU A 190 26.60 17.32 45.89
C LEU A 190 26.63 18.09 47.21
N GLY A 191 25.58 17.99 48.03
CA GLY A 191 25.55 18.57 49.37
C GLY A 191 26.61 17.97 50.32
N SER A 192 26.94 16.68 50.16
CA SER A 192 28.04 16.05 50.92
C SER A 192 29.43 16.47 50.42
N LEU A 193 29.60 16.63 49.09
CA LEU A 193 30.82 17.14 48.49
C LEU A 193 31.07 18.60 48.87
N GLN A 194 30.01 19.41 48.95
CA GLN A 194 30.12 20.78 49.43
C GLN A 194 30.65 20.80 50.86
N LYS A 195 30.12 19.98 51.77
CA LYS A 195 30.63 19.90 53.15
C LYS A 195 32.10 19.52 53.20
N LEU A 196 32.49 18.51 52.42
CA LEU A 196 33.89 18.08 52.32
C LEU A 196 34.79 19.20 51.76
N GLY A 197 34.30 19.98 50.80
CA GLY A 197 35.02 21.14 50.27
C GLY A 197 35.26 22.22 51.34
N TRP A 198 34.27 22.47 52.22
CA TRP A 198 34.42 23.42 53.32
C TRP A 198 35.40 22.93 54.39
N GLU A 199 35.45 21.61 54.63
CA GLU A 199 36.45 20.97 55.51
C GLU A 199 37.88 21.06 54.93
N LEU A 200 38.02 21.15 53.61
CA LEU A 200 39.31 21.22 52.94
C LEU A 200 39.85 22.64 52.75
N GLU A 201 38.96 23.64 52.62
CA GLU A 201 39.32 25.04 52.44
C GLU A 201 39.75 25.72 53.75
N THR A 202 39.40 25.13 54.90
CA THR A 202 39.96 25.55 56.19
C THR A 202 41.38 24.98 56.35
N GLU A 203 42.38 25.68 55.83
CA GLU A 203 43.74 25.52 56.36
C GLU A 203 43.68 25.76 57.89
N ASP A 204 44.19 24.83 58.69
CA ASP A 204 44.13 24.91 60.15
C ASP A 204 44.76 26.25 60.61
N PRO A 205 43.97 27.22 61.12
CA PRO A 205 44.52 28.51 61.56
C PRO A 205 45.53 28.30 62.70
N GLU A 206 45.36 27.20 63.44
CA GLU A 206 46.28 26.73 64.47
C GLU A 206 47.68 26.45 63.91
N GLU A 207 47.85 25.86 62.72
CA GLU A 207 49.18 25.60 62.15
C GLU A 207 49.92 26.91 61.83
N THR A 208 49.22 27.90 61.30
CA THR A 208 49.81 29.22 61.00
C THR A 208 50.18 30.00 62.27
N GLU A 209 49.34 29.91 63.30
CA GLU A 209 49.59 30.52 64.60
C GLU A 209 50.75 29.82 65.32
N ASN A 210 50.82 28.48 65.26
CA ASN A 210 51.89 27.68 65.85
C ASN A 210 53.26 28.01 65.22
N VAL A 211 53.33 28.27 63.91
CA VAL A 211 54.56 28.73 63.25
C VAL A 211 54.96 30.14 63.73
N GLY A 212 53.99 31.04 63.91
CA GLY A 212 54.22 32.37 64.47
C GLY A 212 54.75 32.32 65.90
N GLN A 213 54.09 31.55 66.77
CA GLN A 213 54.48 31.34 68.16
C GLN A 213 55.86 30.69 68.27
N LEU A 214 56.18 29.69 67.44
CA LEU A 214 57.49 29.05 67.39
C LEU A 214 58.61 30.04 67.03
N ARG A 215 58.38 30.91 66.04
CA ARG A 215 59.34 31.97 65.67
C ARG A 215 59.53 32.97 66.79
N GLU A 216 58.46 33.34 67.50
CA GLU A 216 58.53 34.25 68.64
C GLU A 216 59.31 33.65 69.82
N ILE A 217 59.04 32.38 70.16
CA ILE A 217 59.76 31.66 71.22
C ILE A 217 61.24 31.50 70.86
N CYS A 218 61.57 31.19 69.60
CA CYS A 218 62.96 31.12 69.15
C CYS A 218 63.66 32.49 69.22
N ALA A 219 62.99 33.58 68.84
CA ALA A 219 63.54 34.93 68.97
C ALA A 219 63.79 35.30 70.44
N ARG A 220 62.88 34.90 71.35
CA ARG A 220 63.03 35.10 72.80
C ARG A 220 64.18 34.27 73.38
N LEU A 221 64.34 33.02 72.92
CA LEU A 221 65.45 32.15 73.30
C LEU A 221 66.80 32.72 72.83
N ILE A 222 66.88 33.25 71.60
CA ILE A 222 68.08 33.93 71.08
C ILE A 222 68.42 35.14 71.98
N LYS A 223 67.42 35.96 72.33
CA LYS A 223 67.63 37.10 73.22
C LYS A 223 68.21 36.66 74.58
N TYR A 224 67.59 35.68 75.24
CA TYR A 224 68.05 35.21 76.55
C TYR A 224 69.41 34.51 76.51
N THR A 225 69.71 33.77 75.45
CA THR A 225 71.03 33.12 75.30
C THR A 225 72.14 34.15 75.11
N VAL A 226 71.91 35.19 74.29
CA VAL A 226 72.85 36.31 74.12
C VAL A 226 73.04 37.06 75.43
N GLU A 227 71.96 37.40 76.14
CA GLU A 227 72.03 38.08 77.45
C GLU A 227 72.75 37.22 78.51
N CYS A 228 72.50 35.90 78.53
CA CYS A 228 73.15 34.97 79.46
C CYS A 228 74.65 34.81 79.16
N ILE A 229 75.03 34.70 77.88
CA ILE A 229 76.45 34.61 77.50
C ILE A 229 77.17 35.91 77.83
N ARG A 230 76.55 37.07 77.53
CA ARG A 230 77.11 38.40 77.87
C ARG A 230 77.33 38.56 79.37
N THR A 231 76.30 38.28 80.18
CA THR A 231 76.40 38.39 81.64
C THR A 231 77.41 37.41 82.25
N LYS A 232 77.58 36.21 81.67
CA LYS A 232 78.65 35.27 82.09
C LYS A 232 80.04 35.79 81.71
N LEU A 233 80.19 36.40 80.54
CA LEU A 233 81.43 37.01 80.09
C LEU A 233 81.81 38.21 80.96
N ASP A 234 80.88 39.13 81.18
CA ASP A 234 81.05 40.27 82.09
C ASP A 234 81.44 39.80 83.48
N ARG A 235 80.78 38.77 84.01
CA ARG A 235 81.13 38.16 85.29
C ARG A 235 82.55 37.60 85.28
N SER A 236 82.93 36.80 84.28
CA SER A 236 84.27 36.22 84.20
C SER A 236 85.37 37.27 84.02
N TYR A 237 85.07 38.35 83.28
CA TYR A 237 85.96 39.48 83.11
C TYR A 237 86.17 40.22 84.44
N LEU A 238 85.10 40.55 85.16
CA LEU A 238 85.18 41.17 86.49
C LEU A 238 85.89 40.26 87.51
N GLU A 239 85.58 38.96 87.54
CA GLU A 239 86.28 37.97 88.39
C GLU A 239 87.78 37.90 88.05
N SER A 240 88.15 37.97 86.77
CA SER A 240 89.57 38.02 86.36
C SER A 240 90.25 39.30 86.85
N LEU A 241 89.61 40.46 86.70
CA LEU A 241 90.11 41.74 87.20
C LEU A 241 90.28 41.74 88.73
N GLU A 242 89.37 41.12 89.48
CA GLU A 242 89.48 40.93 90.92
C GLU A 242 90.67 40.04 91.33
N VAL A 243 90.99 39.03 90.51
CA VAL A 243 92.18 38.19 90.71
C VAL A 243 93.46 38.97 90.39
N PHE A 244 93.47 39.78 89.34
CA PHE A 244 94.61 40.63 88.96
C PHE A 244 94.87 41.81 89.92
N THR A 245 93.85 42.28 90.64
CA THR A 245 93.96 43.41 91.60
C THR A 245 94.38 43.00 93.00
N LYS A 246 94.46 41.69 93.30
CA LYS A 246 95.05 41.21 94.56
C LYS A 246 96.58 41.42 94.52
N PRO A 247 97.18 42.13 95.48
CA PRO A 247 98.60 42.48 95.42
C PRO A 247 99.45 41.25 95.75
N SER A 248 99.97 40.59 94.73
CA SER A 248 101.15 39.73 94.88
C SER A 248 102.02 39.83 93.63
N SER A 249 103.11 40.59 93.82
CA SER A 249 104.34 40.62 93.03
C SER A 249 104.27 41.18 91.61
N GLU A 250 104.84 42.39 91.48
CA GLU A 250 105.73 42.84 90.39
C GLU A 250 105.56 42.17 89.03
N ASN A 251 104.74 42.77 88.17
CA ASN A 251 104.97 42.87 86.73
C ASN A 251 104.11 44.00 86.16
N GLN A 252 104.73 45.14 85.86
CA GLN A 252 104.13 46.24 85.10
C GLN A 252 104.35 46.00 83.60
N ALA A 253 103.66 45.00 83.06
CA ALA A 253 103.27 44.92 81.65
C ALA A 253 101.79 44.48 81.40
N PRO A 254 100.80 44.67 82.31
CA PRO A 254 99.47 44.08 82.12
C PRO A 254 98.46 44.99 81.39
N LYS A 255 98.76 46.26 81.12
CA LYS A 255 97.78 47.18 80.49
C LYS A 255 97.56 46.91 79.01
N GLU A 256 98.61 46.51 78.28
CA GLU A 256 98.49 46.13 76.87
C GLU A 256 97.77 44.78 76.73
N GLU A 257 98.06 43.82 77.62
CA GLU A 257 97.35 42.52 77.66
C GLU A 257 95.87 42.68 78.05
N LEU A 258 95.55 43.57 79.00
CA LEU A 258 94.16 43.92 79.34
C LEU A 258 93.44 44.64 78.20
N GLY A 259 94.15 45.50 77.44
CA GLY A 259 93.61 46.16 76.26
C GLY A 259 93.32 45.17 75.13
N ALA A 260 94.24 44.25 74.85
CA ALA A 260 94.06 43.17 73.89
C ALA A 260 92.90 42.25 74.30
N LEU A 261 92.80 41.87 75.58
CA LEU A 261 91.67 41.10 76.09
C LEU A 261 90.34 41.86 75.96
N GLN A 262 90.32 43.18 76.15
CA GLN A 262 89.12 43.99 75.95
C GLN A 262 88.70 44.04 74.47
N GLU A 263 89.65 44.21 73.55
CA GLU A 263 89.37 44.18 72.10
C GLU A 263 88.88 42.80 71.65
N GLU A 264 89.46 41.72 72.17
CA GLU A 264 88.99 40.35 71.94
C GLU A 264 87.57 40.13 72.50
N LEU A 265 87.25 40.72 73.65
CA LEU A 265 85.94 40.64 74.29
C LEU A 265 84.88 41.42 73.51
N GLU A 266 85.24 42.60 72.99
CA GLU A 266 84.39 43.40 72.09
C GLU A 266 84.16 42.67 70.76
N SER A 267 85.18 42.01 70.20
CA SER A 267 85.04 41.13 69.03
C SER A 267 84.07 39.97 69.32
N LEU A 268 84.23 39.31 70.47
CA LEU A 268 83.38 38.21 70.90
C LEU A 268 81.92 38.67 71.09
N TYR A 269 81.67 39.87 71.60
CA TYR A 269 80.32 40.45 71.70
C TYR A 269 79.62 40.67 70.36
N SER A 270 80.38 40.93 69.31
CA SER A 270 79.84 41.04 67.95
C SER A 270 79.47 39.67 67.37
N GLU A 271 80.19 38.61 67.74
CA GLU A 271 80.00 37.24 67.24
C GLU A 271 78.92 36.45 68.00
N ILE A 272 78.68 36.76 69.27
CA ILE A 272 77.71 36.03 70.13
C ILE A 272 76.30 36.03 69.53
N LEU A 273 75.83 37.15 68.97
CA LEU A 273 74.48 37.22 68.40
C LEU A 273 74.32 36.35 67.15
N PRO A 274 75.17 36.46 66.10
CA PRO A 274 75.14 35.57 64.95
C PRO A 274 75.25 34.08 65.31
N VAL A 275 76.13 33.72 66.25
CA VAL A 275 76.32 32.33 66.68
C VAL A 275 75.11 31.81 67.45
N ALA A 276 74.53 32.62 68.35
CA ALA A 276 73.31 32.26 69.06
C ALA A 276 72.14 32.07 68.09
N GLN A 277 71.96 32.99 67.14
CA GLN A 277 70.96 32.87 66.07
C GLN A 277 71.11 31.56 65.31
N MET A 278 72.31 31.28 64.79
CA MET A 278 72.58 30.06 64.03
C MET A 278 72.34 28.79 64.87
N SER A 279 72.74 28.79 66.15
CA SER A 279 72.57 27.65 67.04
C SER A 279 71.09 27.35 67.31
N VAL A 280 70.28 28.37 67.60
CA VAL A 280 68.85 28.23 67.89
C VAL A 280 68.09 27.84 66.64
N GLU A 281 68.43 28.45 65.50
CA GLU A 281 67.82 28.09 64.23
C GLU A 281 68.11 26.64 63.84
N GLN A 282 69.32 26.15 64.09
CA GLN A 282 69.73 24.81 63.70
C GLN A 282 69.24 23.72 64.66
N GLN A 283 69.18 24.01 65.97
CA GLN A 283 68.74 23.05 66.97
C GLN A 283 67.21 22.98 67.12
N TRP A 284 66.50 24.11 66.96
CA TRP A 284 65.08 24.20 67.35
C TRP A 284 64.18 24.64 66.20
N LEU A 285 64.53 25.71 65.48
CA LEU A 285 63.66 26.24 64.43
C LEU A 285 63.54 25.29 63.23
N LYS A 286 64.67 24.90 62.63
CA LYS A 286 64.68 24.04 61.43
C LYS A 286 64.06 22.65 61.68
N PRO A 287 64.35 21.94 62.79
CA PRO A 287 63.69 20.66 63.08
C PRO A 287 62.18 20.80 63.31
N SER A 288 61.74 21.84 64.02
CA SER A 288 60.32 22.07 64.31
C SER A 288 59.55 22.51 63.06
N LEU A 289 60.16 23.30 62.19
CA LEU A 289 59.58 23.62 60.87
C LEU A 289 59.50 22.38 59.98
N ARG A 290 60.50 21.47 60.04
CA ARG A 290 60.45 20.20 59.30
C ARG A 290 59.34 19.29 59.82
N SER A 291 59.17 19.16 61.14
CA SER A 291 58.07 18.36 61.70
C SER A 291 56.71 18.95 61.37
N LEU A 292 56.58 20.29 61.42
CA LEU A 292 55.33 20.98 61.06
C LEU A 292 55.05 20.85 59.55
N SER A 293 56.05 21.00 58.68
CA SER A 293 55.89 20.73 57.25
C SER A 293 55.57 19.27 56.92
N ALA A 294 56.01 18.32 57.76
CA ALA A 294 55.66 16.91 57.60
C ALA A 294 54.20 16.66 57.98
N GLN A 295 53.67 17.37 58.98
CA GLN A 295 52.25 17.37 59.35
C GLN A 295 51.41 18.05 58.26
N THR A 296 51.81 19.21 57.76
CA THR A 296 51.16 19.86 56.60
C THR A 296 51.21 18.94 55.37
N GLY A 297 52.29 18.16 55.18
CA GLY A 297 52.37 17.13 54.14
C GLY A 297 51.35 15.99 54.30
N GLN A 298 50.97 15.65 55.54
CA GLN A 298 49.87 14.72 55.82
C GLN A 298 48.50 15.36 55.55
N GLY A 299 48.34 16.65 55.86
CA GLY A 299 47.15 17.44 55.47
C GLY A 299 46.98 17.53 53.96
N VAL A 300 48.06 17.74 53.21
CA VAL A 300 48.07 17.66 51.73
C VAL A 300 47.71 16.26 51.25
N GLY A 301 48.18 15.20 51.93
CA GLY A 301 47.76 13.82 51.65
C GLY A 301 46.25 13.63 51.79
N HIS A 302 45.67 14.08 52.91
CA HIS A 302 44.23 14.05 53.13
C HIS A 302 43.47 14.88 52.08
N ALA A 303 43.99 16.04 51.71
CA ALA A 303 43.43 16.86 50.64
C ALA A 303 43.48 16.18 49.27
N THR A 304 44.57 15.48 48.95
CA THR A 304 44.64 14.72 47.69
C THR A 304 43.66 13.55 47.66
N GLU A 305 43.47 12.84 48.77
CA GLU A 305 42.47 11.76 48.88
C GLU A 305 41.04 12.31 48.78
N ALA A 306 40.76 13.43 49.44
CA ALA A 306 39.48 14.12 49.37
C ALA A 306 39.18 14.62 47.94
N ILE A 307 40.16 15.22 47.26
CA ILE A 307 40.02 15.65 45.86
C ILE A 307 39.82 14.45 44.93
N GLN A 308 40.52 13.34 45.12
CA GLN A 308 40.29 12.10 44.37
C GLN A 308 38.88 11.56 44.59
N TYR A 309 38.39 11.58 45.84
CA TYR A 309 37.02 11.20 46.14
C TYR A 309 36.00 12.13 45.45
N ILE A 310 36.22 13.45 45.49
CA ILE A 310 35.37 14.43 44.80
C ILE A 310 35.35 14.13 43.30
N LEU A 311 36.52 13.89 42.70
CA LEU A 311 36.65 13.59 41.28
C LEU A 311 35.89 12.31 40.91
N HIS A 312 36.04 11.23 41.67
CA HIS A 312 35.29 9.99 41.45
C HIS A 312 33.78 10.17 41.63
N CYS A 313 33.33 11.00 42.58
CA CYS A 313 31.91 11.33 42.71
C CYS A 313 31.40 12.11 41.50
N LEU A 314 32.18 13.07 40.99
CA LEU A 314 31.81 13.82 39.80
C LEU A 314 31.79 12.95 38.54
N GLU A 315 32.76 12.05 38.36
CA GLU A 315 32.74 11.02 37.31
C GLU A 315 31.50 10.14 37.42
N HIS A 316 31.14 9.70 38.63
CA HIS A 316 29.94 8.90 38.86
C HIS A 316 28.65 9.66 38.51
N LEU A 317 28.55 10.93 38.88
CA LEU A 317 27.43 11.80 38.52
C LEU A 317 27.33 11.98 37.01
N GLN A 318 28.47 12.19 36.33
CA GLN A 318 28.52 12.32 34.88
C GLN A 318 28.06 11.03 34.17
N ASP A 319 28.63 9.87 34.54
CA ASP A 319 28.22 8.56 34.04
C ASP A 319 26.73 8.30 34.22
N ARG A 320 26.18 8.71 35.36
CA ARG A 320 24.77 8.52 35.70
C ARG A 320 23.86 9.45 34.89
N ILE A 321 24.25 10.70 34.71
CA ILE A 321 23.54 11.67 33.85
C ILE A 321 23.56 11.19 32.39
N ASP A 322 24.69 10.70 31.89
CA ASP A 322 24.81 10.17 30.54
C ASP A 322 23.86 8.99 30.31
N ARG A 323 23.83 8.02 31.23
CA ARG A 323 22.88 6.87 31.18
C ARG A 323 21.42 7.30 31.26
N LEU A 324 21.10 8.30 32.08
CA LEU A 324 19.75 8.86 32.14
C LEU A 324 19.38 9.56 30.83
N SER A 325 20.32 10.28 30.23
CA SER A 325 20.12 10.96 28.95
C SER A 325 19.89 9.97 27.80
N ASP A 326 20.63 8.86 27.76
CA ASP A 326 20.42 7.76 26.81
C ASP A 326 19.04 7.11 26.99
N ARG A 327 18.62 6.90 28.24
CA ARG A 327 17.28 6.38 28.53
C ARG A 327 16.18 7.37 28.16
N ALA A 328 16.38 8.67 28.40
CA ALA A 328 15.41 9.69 28.03
C ALA A 328 15.31 9.88 26.51
N THR A 329 16.43 9.82 25.78
CA THR A 329 16.44 9.90 24.31
C THR A 329 15.81 8.67 23.66
N SER A 330 16.09 7.47 24.16
CA SER A 330 15.41 6.25 23.70
C SER A 330 13.91 6.29 23.98
N PHE A 331 13.49 6.74 25.17
CA PHE A 331 12.07 6.93 25.48
C PHE A 331 11.41 7.95 24.53
N LYS A 332 12.05 9.09 24.28
CA LYS A 332 11.55 10.10 23.34
C LYS A 332 11.47 9.57 21.91
N ALA A 333 12.43 8.75 21.49
CA ALA A 333 12.37 8.07 20.19
C ALA A 333 11.20 7.09 20.13
N HIS A 334 10.95 6.33 21.21
CA HIS A 334 9.77 5.47 21.33
C HIS A 334 8.47 6.27 21.27
N GLU A 335 8.35 7.36 22.03
CA GLU A 335 7.18 8.26 22.02
C GLU A 335 6.91 8.83 20.62
N SER A 336 7.96 9.29 19.94
CA SER A 336 7.85 9.78 18.56
C SER A 336 7.41 8.66 17.61
N ALA A 337 7.99 7.46 17.70
CA ALA A 337 7.62 6.33 16.86
C ALA A 337 6.16 5.91 17.11
N THR A 338 5.74 5.77 18.36
CA THR A 338 4.34 5.48 18.73
C THR A 338 3.41 6.60 18.26
N GLY A 339 3.83 7.86 18.35
CA GLY A 339 3.08 8.99 17.82
C GLY A 339 2.87 8.92 16.31
N THR A 340 3.91 8.54 15.54
CA THR A 340 3.77 8.33 14.09
C THR A 340 2.87 7.13 13.75
N LEU A 341 2.95 6.03 14.51
CA LEU A 341 2.08 4.87 14.32
C LEU A 341 0.62 5.20 14.66
N VAL A 342 0.39 5.97 15.73
CA VAL A 342 -0.95 6.44 16.10
C VAL A 342 -1.48 7.42 15.05
N ALA A 343 -0.66 8.34 14.55
CA ALA A 343 -1.07 9.29 13.53
C ALA A 343 -1.42 8.60 12.19
N THR A 344 -0.59 7.65 11.75
CA THR A 344 -0.85 6.86 10.55
C THR A 344 -2.09 5.99 10.73
N ALA A 345 -2.24 5.29 11.85
CA ALA A 345 -3.43 4.48 12.11
C ALA A 345 -4.72 5.35 12.17
N ARG A 346 -4.65 6.55 12.77
CA ARG A 346 -5.79 7.50 12.75
C ARG A 346 -6.08 8.05 11.36
N ALA A 347 -5.06 8.26 10.51
CA ALA A 347 -5.26 8.68 9.13
C ALA A 347 -5.98 7.57 8.33
N GLU A 348 -5.54 6.32 8.46
CA GLU A 348 -6.17 5.15 7.83
C GLU A 348 -7.61 4.91 8.33
N LEU A 349 -7.89 5.18 9.61
CA LEU A 349 -9.24 5.13 10.17
C LEU A 349 -10.15 6.29 9.72
N SER A 350 -9.55 7.45 9.43
CA SER A 350 -10.25 8.65 8.99
C SER A 350 -10.53 8.65 7.49
N GLU A 351 -9.78 7.88 6.71
CA GLU A 351 -10.14 7.61 5.32
C GLU A 351 -11.43 6.79 5.31
N PRO A 352 -12.56 7.34 4.83
CA PRO A 352 -13.75 6.55 4.69
C PRO A 352 -13.43 5.45 3.69
N ALA A 353 -13.51 4.18 4.13
CA ALA A 353 -13.50 3.02 3.25
C ALA A 353 -14.58 3.27 2.18
N THR A 354 -14.13 3.70 1.00
CA THR A 354 -14.96 4.39 0.00
C THR A 354 -16.27 3.67 -0.30
N SER A 355 -17.32 4.02 0.44
CA SER A 355 -18.70 3.80 0.08
C SER A 355 -19.17 5.05 -0.65
N ASP A 356 -18.71 5.28 -1.89
CA ASP A 356 -19.41 6.11 -2.90
C ASP A 356 -18.69 6.23 -4.27
N SER A 357 -18.01 5.18 -4.75
CA SER A 357 -17.56 5.14 -6.17
C SER A 357 -18.62 4.54 -7.13
N ILE A 358 -19.81 4.17 -6.65
CA ILE A 358 -20.90 3.61 -7.47
C ILE A 358 -21.91 4.70 -7.86
N LYS A 359 -21.46 5.80 -8.45
CA LYS A 359 -22.34 6.72 -9.21
C LYS A 359 -21.63 7.25 -10.44
N ARG A 360 -21.26 6.35 -11.37
CA ARG A 360 -21.10 6.57 -12.83
C ARG A 360 -20.42 5.36 -13.49
N ARG A 361 -21.12 4.22 -13.56
CA ARG A 361 -20.86 3.23 -14.63
C ARG A 361 -22.08 2.36 -14.89
N ALA A 362 -23.22 2.99 -15.17
CA ALA A 362 -24.26 2.34 -15.94
C ALA A 362 -23.85 2.45 -17.43
N THR A 363 -23.00 1.50 -17.88
CA THR A 363 -22.71 1.10 -19.28
C THR A 363 -21.46 0.21 -19.28
N ALA A 364 -21.56 -0.98 -18.69
CA ALA A 364 -20.59 -2.06 -18.90
C ALA A 364 -21.24 -3.41 -18.56
N ALA A 365 -22.40 -3.68 -19.14
CA ALA A 365 -22.95 -5.02 -19.15
C ALA A 365 -22.25 -5.81 -20.28
N SER A 366 -21.05 -6.34 -20.02
CA SER A 366 -20.53 -7.61 -20.57
C SER A 366 -19.02 -7.76 -20.36
N LEU A 367 -18.57 -8.14 -19.15
CA LEU A 367 -17.27 -8.81 -19.00
C LEU A 367 -17.41 -9.93 -17.97
N SER A 368 -17.98 -11.04 -18.42
CA SER A 368 -17.76 -12.35 -17.81
C SER A 368 -16.47 -12.92 -18.42
N SER A 369 -15.47 -13.11 -17.57
CA SER A 369 -14.29 -13.98 -17.61
C SER A 369 -13.75 -14.54 -18.95
N PRO A 370 -12.41 -14.55 -19.13
CA PRO A 370 -11.75 -15.12 -20.30
C PRO A 370 -11.79 -16.66 -20.29
N ALA A 371 -12.87 -17.22 -20.82
CA ALA A 371 -12.88 -18.59 -21.29
C ALA A 371 -12.01 -18.66 -22.55
N ARG A 372 -10.91 -19.42 -22.47
CA ARG A 372 -10.03 -19.77 -23.59
C ARG A 372 -10.87 -20.25 -24.78
N ARG A 373 -11.06 -19.40 -25.78
CA ARG A 373 -11.50 -19.82 -27.12
C ARG A 373 -10.27 -20.25 -27.90
N PHE A 374 -10.01 -21.55 -27.88
CA PHE A 374 -9.30 -22.19 -28.99
C PHE A 374 -10.20 -22.10 -30.23
N GLN A 375 -9.76 -21.38 -31.26
CA GLN A 375 -10.25 -21.57 -32.62
C GLN A 375 -9.37 -22.64 -33.28
N PRO A 376 -9.95 -23.67 -33.91
CA PRO A 376 -9.19 -24.59 -34.75
C PRO A 376 -9.07 -23.99 -36.14
N THR A 377 -7.86 -23.63 -36.55
CA THR A 377 -7.54 -23.45 -37.96
C THR A 377 -7.09 -24.79 -38.52
N LEU A 378 -7.88 -25.28 -39.48
CA LEU A 378 -7.53 -26.36 -40.40
C LEU A 378 -6.37 -25.91 -41.31
N ALA A 379 -5.22 -26.56 -41.20
CA ALA A 379 -4.30 -26.87 -42.31
C ALA A 379 -3.13 -27.74 -41.80
N ASP A 380 -3.14 -28.99 -42.24
CA ASP A 380 -2.04 -29.88 -42.65
C ASP A 380 -0.74 -30.00 -41.83
N ASP A 381 -0.57 -31.24 -41.33
CA ASP A 381 0.60 -32.11 -41.41
C ASP A 381 2.00 -31.52 -41.18
N ILE A 382 2.64 -31.96 -40.09
CA ILE A 382 3.89 -32.75 -40.11
C ILE A 382 4.06 -33.42 -38.74
N MET A 383 4.32 -34.73 -38.78
CA MET A 383 4.65 -35.60 -37.66
C MET A 383 5.86 -35.10 -36.85
N THR A 384 5.77 -35.08 -35.52
CA THR A 384 6.75 -35.71 -34.60
C THR A 384 6.32 -35.61 -33.12
N PRO A 385 6.71 -36.59 -32.27
CA PRO A 385 6.07 -36.84 -30.97
C PRO A 385 6.72 -36.07 -29.82
N ALA A 386 5.89 -35.56 -28.91
CA ALA A 386 6.34 -34.95 -27.65
C ALA A 386 6.94 -36.01 -26.68
N PRO A 387 8.01 -35.69 -25.94
CA PRO A 387 8.64 -36.64 -25.04
C PRO A 387 7.87 -36.76 -23.71
N ARG A 388 7.60 -38.01 -23.32
CA ARG A 388 7.24 -38.40 -21.95
C ARG A 388 8.39 -38.05 -21.00
N ARG A 389 8.21 -37.08 -20.10
CA ARG A 389 8.97 -36.99 -18.83
C ARG A 389 8.01 -37.31 -17.69
N ARG A 390 8.05 -38.56 -17.24
CA ARG A 390 8.76 -39.03 -16.03
C ARG A 390 8.26 -38.34 -14.75
N ARG A 391 7.39 -39.09 -14.07
CA ARG A 391 7.14 -39.04 -12.63
C ARG A 391 8.45 -38.84 -11.87
N ALA A 392 8.56 -37.73 -11.15
CA ALA A 392 9.46 -37.61 -10.02
C ALA A 392 8.63 -37.67 -8.75
N ASN A 393 8.97 -38.66 -7.93
CA ASN A 393 8.32 -39.05 -6.70
C ASN A 393 8.82 -38.12 -5.58
N THR A 394 8.18 -36.98 -5.35
CA THR A 394 8.40 -36.19 -4.13
C THR A 394 7.20 -36.41 -3.23
N LYS A 395 7.42 -37.21 -2.17
CA LYS A 395 6.47 -37.46 -1.10
C LYS A 395 5.98 -36.12 -0.54
N SER A 396 4.77 -35.74 -0.93
CA SER A 396 3.99 -34.71 -0.24
C SER A 396 3.68 -35.24 1.15
N ARG A 397 4.49 -34.83 2.14
CA ARG A 397 4.20 -35.03 3.55
C ARG A 397 3.04 -34.07 3.86
N ARG A 398 1.83 -34.61 3.84
CA ARG A 398 0.61 -33.99 4.38
C ARG A 398 0.95 -33.34 5.72
N ARG A 399 0.92 -32.00 5.80
CA ARG A 399 0.84 -31.29 7.08
C ARG A 399 -0.58 -31.50 7.61
N SER A 400 -0.71 -32.50 8.47
CA SER A 400 -1.79 -32.53 9.45
C SER A 400 -1.57 -31.38 10.44
N SER A 401 -2.62 -30.60 10.66
CA SER A 401 -2.82 -29.81 11.87
C SER A 401 -2.65 -30.72 13.09
N GLY A 402 -1.49 -30.68 13.72
CA GLY A 402 -1.19 -31.38 14.96
C GLY A 402 -0.21 -30.53 15.72
N GLY A 403 -0.63 -30.03 16.89
CA GLY A 403 0.16 -29.18 17.75
C GLY A 403 1.47 -29.85 18.11
N THR A 404 2.57 -29.32 17.60
CA THR A 404 3.90 -29.52 18.17
C THR A 404 4.07 -28.42 19.21
N SER A 405 4.25 -28.80 20.47
CA SER A 405 4.80 -27.90 21.48
C SER A 405 6.08 -27.29 20.92
N TYR A 406 6.06 -26.00 20.65
CA TYR A 406 7.26 -25.25 20.29
C TYR A 406 8.06 -25.11 21.59
N ASP A 407 9.22 -25.77 21.68
CA ASP A 407 10.09 -25.68 22.87
C ASP A 407 10.85 -24.35 22.93
N SER A 408 10.83 -23.55 21.84
CA SER A 408 11.46 -22.23 21.78
C SER A 408 10.68 -21.24 20.90
N ALA A 409 10.57 -19.98 21.36
CA ALA A 409 9.90 -18.89 20.63
C ALA A 409 10.47 -18.66 19.22
N LEU A 410 11.75 -18.99 19.02
CA LEU A 410 12.44 -18.89 17.74
C LEU A 410 11.86 -19.89 16.72
N GLU A 411 11.54 -21.12 17.14
CA GLU A 411 10.95 -22.14 16.27
C GLU A 411 9.51 -21.81 15.88
N HIS A 412 8.78 -21.11 16.76
CA HIS A 412 7.46 -20.58 16.46
C HIS A 412 7.52 -19.53 15.34
N LEU A 413 8.41 -18.55 15.45
CA LEU A 413 8.62 -17.51 14.44
C LEU A 413 9.10 -18.10 13.11
N LEU A 414 10.00 -19.09 13.14
CA LEU A 414 10.42 -19.79 11.92
C LEU A 414 9.29 -20.59 11.29
N GLY A 415 8.43 -21.19 12.11
CA GLY A 415 7.22 -21.90 11.67
C GLY A 415 6.22 -20.96 10.99
N GLU A 416 5.98 -19.79 11.56
CA GLU A 416 5.15 -18.71 10.97
C GLU A 416 5.75 -18.20 9.65
N LEU A 417 7.08 -18.04 9.60
CA LEU A 417 7.81 -17.64 8.40
C LEU A 417 7.97 -18.78 7.38
N ALA A 418 7.42 -19.97 7.65
CA ALA A 418 7.54 -21.18 6.83
C ALA A 418 9.01 -21.59 6.50
N ILE A 419 9.93 -21.34 7.43
CA ILE A 419 11.35 -21.70 7.34
C ILE A 419 11.57 -22.97 8.17
N SER A 420 11.98 -24.07 7.51
CA SER A 420 12.36 -25.31 8.20
C SER A 420 13.88 -25.43 8.26
N LEU A 421 14.46 -25.30 9.45
CA LEU A 421 15.86 -25.69 9.67
C LEU A 421 15.95 -27.19 9.95
N PRO A 422 17.01 -27.88 9.51
CA PRO A 422 17.23 -29.28 9.85
C PRO A 422 17.45 -29.42 11.36
N GLY A 423 16.68 -30.33 11.97
CA GLY A 423 16.68 -30.60 13.40
C GLY A 423 18.04 -31.07 13.92
N VAL A 424 18.40 -30.59 15.10
CA VAL A 424 19.57 -31.00 15.87
C VAL A 424 19.31 -32.40 16.44
N GLU A 425 19.43 -33.44 15.62
CA GLU A 425 19.31 -34.84 16.08
C GLU A 425 20.65 -35.60 16.13
N ASN A 426 21.79 -34.95 15.88
CA ASN A 426 23.10 -35.59 16.02
C ASN A 426 23.90 -34.91 17.14
N GLU A 427 23.82 -35.48 18.34
CA GLU A 427 24.51 -35.00 19.55
C GLU A 427 26.05 -35.09 19.49
N ASP A 428 26.67 -35.65 18.44
CA ASP A 428 28.09 -36.06 18.53
C ASP A 428 29.11 -35.23 17.74
N THR A 429 28.74 -34.09 17.12
CA THR A 429 29.74 -33.17 16.53
C THR A 429 29.42 -31.70 16.74
N GLY A 430 30.03 -31.08 17.77
CA GLY A 430 30.29 -29.64 17.92
C GLY A 430 29.12 -28.68 17.66
N ALA A 431 28.42 -28.28 18.72
CA ALA A 431 27.32 -27.30 18.70
C ALA A 431 27.60 -26.00 17.91
N ALA A 432 28.87 -25.55 17.84
CA ALA A 432 29.28 -24.36 17.09
C ALA A 432 29.21 -24.54 15.56
N ALA A 433 29.48 -25.74 15.03
CA ALA A 433 29.43 -26.01 13.59
C ALA A 433 27.98 -26.09 13.06
N SER A 434 27.07 -26.62 13.89
CA SER A 434 25.63 -26.68 13.57
C SER A 434 25.00 -25.27 13.54
N ALA A 435 25.32 -24.41 14.52
CA ALA A 435 24.82 -23.03 14.56
C ALA A 435 25.30 -22.19 13.36
N GLN A 436 26.56 -22.35 12.94
CA GLN A 436 27.09 -21.64 11.77
C GLN A 436 26.44 -22.11 10.46
N ALA A 437 26.14 -23.42 10.33
CA ALA A 437 25.44 -23.97 9.17
C ALA A 437 23.98 -23.48 9.11
N GLN A 438 23.31 -23.38 10.26
CA GLN A 438 21.96 -22.83 10.37
C GLN A 438 21.92 -21.33 10.03
N ALA A 439 22.89 -20.54 10.52
CA ALA A 439 23.01 -19.12 10.18
C ALA A 439 23.26 -18.91 8.67
N ALA A 440 24.11 -19.73 8.06
CA ALA A 440 24.34 -19.68 6.61
C ALA A 440 23.07 -19.97 5.80
N GLN A 441 22.26 -20.97 6.21
CA GLN A 441 20.99 -21.28 5.56
C GLN A 441 19.96 -20.15 5.71
N LEU A 442 19.86 -19.55 6.90
CA LEU A 442 18.99 -18.39 7.11
C LEU A 442 19.42 -17.19 6.27
N SER A 443 20.73 -16.94 6.15
CA SER A 443 21.25 -15.87 5.29
C SER A 443 20.95 -16.10 3.81
N ASN A 444 21.03 -17.35 3.33
CA ASN A 444 20.66 -17.70 1.96
C ASN A 444 19.16 -17.53 1.70
N ILE A 445 18.31 -17.92 2.66
CA ILE A 445 16.85 -17.75 2.55
C ILE A 445 16.48 -16.26 2.57
N LEU A 446 17.14 -15.46 3.41
CA LEU A 446 16.96 -14.01 3.40
C LEU A 446 17.38 -13.41 2.06
N ALA A 447 18.55 -13.76 1.54
CA ALA A 447 19.02 -13.30 0.23
C ALA A 447 18.07 -13.70 -0.91
N GLU A 448 17.53 -14.93 -0.89
CA GLU A 448 16.56 -15.37 -1.89
C GLU A 448 15.23 -14.60 -1.79
N ARG A 449 14.77 -14.31 -0.56
CA ARG A 449 13.54 -13.53 -0.34
C ARG A 449 13.71 -12.06 -0.70
N THR A 450 14.84 -11.45 -0.39
CA THR A 450 15.12 -10.06 -0.77
C THR A 450 15.23 -9.93 -2.29
N GLN A 451 15.90 -10.87 -2.96
CA GLN A 451 15.96 -10.91 -4.41
C GLN A 451 14.55 -11.04 -5.03
N LYS A 452 13.72 -11.97 -4.54
CA LYS A 452 12.33 -12.10 -5.00
C LYS A 452 11.51 -10.84 -4.75
N ALA A 453 11.73 -10.15 -3.64
CA ALA A 453 11.04 -8.89 -3.36
C ALA A 453 11.44 -7.79 -4.37
N CYS A 454 12.73 -7.69 -4.70
CA CYS A 454 13.22 -6.81 -5.76
C CYS A 454 12.61 -7.18 -7.12
N ASP A 455 12.63 -8.46 -7.50
CA ASP A 455 12.06 -8.93 -8.78
C ASP A 455 10.55 -8.62 -8.89
N VAL A 456 9.81 -8.76 -7.79
CA VAL A 456 8.38 -8.42 -7.74
C VAL A 456 8.19 -6.90 -7.83
N ALA A 457 9.01 -6.10 -7.15
CA ALA A 457 8.95 -4.65 -7.24
C ALA A 457 9.20 -4.16 -8.67
N ASP A 458 10.25 -4.67 -9.32
CA ASP A 458 10.59 -4.36 -10.71
C ASP A 458 9.48 -4.80 -11.67
N SER A 459 8.92 -5.99 -11.46
CA SER A 459 7.79 -6.48 -12.27
C SER A 459 6.54 -5.61 -12.10
N VAL A 460 6.22 -5.18 -10.87
CA VAL A 460 5.06 -4.31 -10.61
C VAL A 460 5.28 -2.94 -11.24
N GLN A 461 6.48 -2.39 -11.11
CA GLN A 461 6.84 -1.12 -11.74
C GLN A 461 6.74 -1.20 -13.27
N SER A 462 7.29 -2.25 -13.88
CA SER A 462 7.21 -2.45 -15.33
C SER A 462 5.77 -2.59 -15.82
N VAL A 463 4.92 -3.33 -15.10
CA VAL A 463 3.49 -3.47 -15.43
C VAL A 463 2.75 -2.13 -15.27
N PHE A 464 3.08 -1.36 -14.24
CA PHE A 464 2.52 -0.02 -14.04
C PHE A 464 2.93 0.93 -15.17
N GLU A 465 4.21 1.01 -15.50
CA GLU A 465 4.73 1.85 -16.59
C GLU A 465 4.10 1.46 -17.93
N HIS A 466 3.98 0.17 -18.22
CA HIS A 466 3.34 -0.31 -19.43
C HIS A 466 1.85 0.06 -19.49
N THR A 467 1.13 -0.11 -18.37
CA THR A 467 -0.30 0.23 -18.31
C THR A 467 -0.53 1.73 -18.43
N ALA A 468 0.29 2.53 -17.73
CA ALA A 468 0.22 3.98 -17.77
C ALA A 468 0.54 4.52 -19.16
N THR A 469 1.59 4.02 -19.82
CA THR A 469 1.93 4.40 -21.19
C THR A 469 0.85 3.99 -22.19
N SER A 470 0.26 2.80 -22.04
CA SER A 470 -0.88 2.37 -22.86
C SER A 470 -2.10 3.28 -22.68
N GLN A 471 -2.42 3.68 -21.44
CA GLN A 471 -3.56 4.57 -21.19
C GLN A 471 -3.30 5.99 -21.68
N LEU A 472 -2.07 6.50 -21.54
CA LEU A 472 -1.69 7.81 -22.04
C LEU A 472 -1.67 7.87 -23.57
N THR A 473 -1.22 6.80 -24.22
CA THR A 473 -1.25 6.70 -25.69
C THR A 473 -2.69 6.57 -26.18
N GLU A 474 -3.54 5.75 -25.54
CA GLU A 474 -4.96 5.66 -25.86
C GLU A 474 -5.66 7.02 -25.67
N ALA A 475 -5.43 7.70 -24.54
CA ALA A 475 -5.98 9.04 -24.27
C ALA A 475 -5.50 10.06 -25.32
N ARG A 476 -4.21 10.00 -25.70
CA ARG A 476 -3.67 10.85 -26.78
C ARG A 476 -4.37 10.56 -28.10
N THR A 477 -4.59 9.30 -28.47
CA THR A 477 -5.33 8.96 -29.70
C THR A 477 -6.78 9.41 -29.64
N ALA A 478 -7.45 9.29 -28.50
CA ALA A 478 -8.82 9.77 -28.32
C ALA A 478 -8.89 11.31 -28.44
N LEU A 479 -7.94 12.02 -27.84
CA LEU A 479 -7.83 13.48 -27.99
C LEU A 479 -7.51 13.89 -29.44
N GLN A 480 -6.67 13.13 -30.14
CA GLN A 480 -6.42 13.34 -31.57
C GLN A 480 -7.69 13.13 -32.38
N LEU A 481 -8.45 12.06 -32.14
CA LEU A 481 -9.72 11.83 -32.83
C LEU A 481 -10.75 12.92 -32.56
N ILE A 482 -10.86 13.40 -31.31
CA ILE A 482 -11.75 14.53 -30.96
C ILE A 482 -11.27 15.81 -31.64
N ARG A 483 -9.96 16.07 -31.65
CA ARG A 483 -9.39 17.22 -32.34
C ARG A 483 -9.67 17.15 -33.83
N ASP A 484 -9.46 16.00 -34.46
CA ASP A 484 -9.65 15.78 -35.88
C ASP A 484 -11.15 15.86 -36.24
N SER A 485 -12.05 15.39 -35.38
CA SER A 485 -13.49 15.56 -35.59
C SER A 485 -13.91 17.02 -35.49
N VAL A 486 -13.37 17.77 -34.52
CA VAL A 486 -13.66 19.21 -34.35
C VAL A 486 -13.06 20.03 -35.50
N LEU A 487 -11.87 19.67 -35.99
CA LEU A 487 -11.24 20.32 -37.13
C LEU A 487 -11.94 19.96 -38.46
N ALA A 488 -12.47 18.74 -38.60
CA ALA A 488 -13.25 18.34 -39.77
C ALA A 488 -14.59 19.08 -39.88
N GLU A 489 -15.21 19.44 -38.76
CA GLU A 489 -16.44 20.26 -38.74
C GLU A 489 -16.16 21.78 -38.82
N SER A 490 -14.90 22.19 -38.70
CA SER A 490 -14.47 23.58 -38.75
C SER A 490 -14.07 23.99 -40.18
N PRO A 491 -14.37 25.23 -40.62
CA PRO A 491 -13.87 25.76 -41.90
C PRO A 491 -12.33 25.92 -41.95
N TYR A 492 -11.63 25.64 -40.85
CA TYR A 492 -10.16 25.62 -40.74
C TYR A 492 -9.61 24.18 -40.71
N SER A 493 -10.10 23.32 -41.62
CA SER A 493 -9.71 21.90 -41.73
C SER A 493 -8.20 21.69 -41.83
N GLU A 494 -7.45 22.66 -42.36
CA GLU A 494 -6.00 22.62 -42.46
C GLU A 494 -5.43 23.80 -41.67
N VAL A 495 -4.80 23.49 -40.53
CA VAL A 495 -4.16 24.50 -39.67
C VAL A 495 -2.78 24.82 -40.28
N HIS A 496 -2.74 25.79 -41.19
CA HIS A 496 -1.47 26.36 -41.65
C HIS A 496 -0.86 27.23 -40.56
N LEU A 497 0.46 27.16 -40.42
CA LEU A 497 1.17 28.08 -39.56
C LEU A 497 1.13 29.48 -40.20
N VAL A 498 1.09 30.53 -39.37
CA VAL A 498 1.08 31.92 -39.85
C VAL A 498 2.32 32.24 -40.71
N ASP A 499 3.40 31.47 -40.55
CA ASP A 499 4.62 31.56 -41.34
C ASP A 499 4.86 30.26 -42.15
N PRO A 500 4.75 30.29 -43.49
CA PRO A 500 5.01 29.14 -44.35
C PRO A 500 6.48 28.70 -44.34
N GLY A 501 7.41 29.58 -43.95
CA GLY A 501 8.82 29.24 -43.77
C GLY A 501 9.01 28.26 -42.61
N ILE A 502 8.28 28.46 -41.51
CA ILE A 502 8.33 27.57 -40.34
C ILE A 502 7.68 26.22 -40.67
N GLU A 503 6.58 26.20 -41.42
CA GLU A 503 5.93 24.96 -41.89
C GLU A 503 6.87 24.12 -42.76
N SER A 504 7.61 24.76 -43.67
CA SER A 504 8.64 24.08 -44.46
C SER A 504 9.78 23.52 -43.59
N SER A 505 10.21 24.27 -42.57
CA SER A 505 11.26 23.81 -41.64
C SER A 505 10.81 22.64 -40.77
N ILE A 506 9.54 22.62 -40.34
CA ILE A 506 8.95 21.51 -39.59
C ILE A 506 8.80 20.28 -40.50
N GLY A 507 8.45 20.46 -41.77
CA GLY A 507 8.44 19.40 -42.77
C GLY A 507 9.82 18.74 -42.93
N VAL A 508 10.88 19.56 -43.05
CA VAL A 508 12.27 19.08 -43.10
C VAL A 508 12.64 18.35 -41.80
N LEU A 509 12.29 18.92 -40.63
CA LEU A 509 12.57 18.31 -39.33
C LEU A 509 11.85 16.96 -39.15
N ALA A 510 10.60 16.85 -39.60
CA ALA A 510 9.83 15.61 -39.57
C ALA A 510 10.47 14.54 -40.46
N GLN A 511 10.98 14.93 -41.63
CA GLN A 511 11.70 14.03 -42.53
C GLN A 511 13.06 13.61 -41.96
N GLU A 512 13.80 14.51 -41.32
CA GLU A 512 15.02 14.18 -40.60
C GLU A 512 14.76 13.24 -39.42
N VAL A 513 13.71 13.47 -38.63
CA VAL A 513 13.30 12.57 -37.55
C VAL A 513 12.93 11.20 -38.10
N HIS A 514 12.18 11.12 -39.20
CA HIS A 514 11.86 9.84 -39.85
C HIS A 514 13.10 9.10 -40.37
N ASN A 515 14.07 9.84 -40.90
CA ASN A 515 15.37 9.29 -41.29
C ASN A 515 16.18 8.80 -40.08
N VAL A 516 16.09 9.49 -38.93
CA VAL A 516 16.75 9.05 -37.70
C VAL A 516 16.05 7.83 -37.10
N THR A 517 14.72 7.79 -37.08
CA THR A 517 13.98 6.62 -36.55
C THR A 517 14.19 5.39 -37.41
N SER A 518 14.17 5.50 -38.73
CA SER A 518 14.47 4.37 -39.63
C SER A 518 15.92 3.88 -39.48
N ARG A 519 16.88 4.80 -39.25
CA ARG A 519 18.25 4.41 -38.90
C ARG A 519 18.34 3.75 -37.53
N LEU A 520 17.57 4.20 -36.54
CA LEU A 520 17.51 3.60 -35.21
C LEU A 520 16.92 2.19 -35.27
N GLU A 521 15.81 1.99 -35.98
CA GLU A 521 15.21 0.68 -36.22
C GLU A 521 16.18 -0.24 -36.98
N GLY A 522 16.92 0.31 -37.96
CA GLY A 522 18.01 -0.40 -38.62
C GLY A 522 19.07 -0.87 -37.63
N VAL A 523 19.57 0.02 -36.77
CA VAL A 523 20.58 -0.29 -35.74
C VAL A 523 20.03 -1.26 -34.68
N GLU A 524 18.76 -1.14 -34.29
CA GLU A 524 18.11 -2.04 -33.34
C GLU A 524 17.90 -3.43 -33.95
N SER A 525 17.57 -3.50 -35.25
CA SER A 525 17.50 -4.76 -35.99
C SER A 525 18.88 -5.40 -36.15
N GLU A 526 19.94 -4.61 -36.42
CA GLU A 526 21.32 -5.07 -36.46
C GLU A 526 21.79 -5.53 -35.07
N ALA A 527 21.47 -4.79 -34.00
CA ALA A 527 21.75 -5.16 -32.62
C ALA A 527 20.99 -6.42 -32.19
N ALA A 528 19.73 -6.58 -32.62
CA ALA A 528 18.94 -7.77 -32.39
C ALA A 528 19.47 -8.98 -33.19
N VAL A 529 20.01 -8.76 -34.39
CA VAL A 529 20.71 -9.79 -35.17
C VAL A 529 22.06 -10.13 -34.53
N LEU A 530 22.77 -9.19 -33.93
CA LEU A 530 23.99 -9.46 -33.14
C LEU A 530 23.69 -10.14 -31.79
N ALA A 531 22.51 -9.90 -31.20
CA ALA A 531 22.05 -10.53 -29.96
C ALA A 531 21.47 -11.94 -30.19
N LYS A 532 20.71 -12.16 -31.29
CA LYS A 532 20.20 -13.48 -31.70
C LYS A 532 21.19 -14.30 -32.51
N GLY A 533 22.14 -13.64 -33.17
CA GLY A 533 23.31 -14.23 -33.79
C GLY A 533 24.16 -14.83 -32.69
N ARG A 534 23.92 -16.10 -32.42
CA ARG A 534 24.70 -16.96 -31.54
C ARG A 534 26.18 -16.66 -31.76
N ASN A 535 26.77 -15.93 -30.82
CA ASN A 535 28.15 -15.46 -30.91
C ASN A 535 29.05 -16.69 -30.96
N LEU A 536 29.39 -17.15 -32.15
CA LEU A 536 30.23 -18.34 -32.38
C LEU A 536 31.54 -18.21 -31.60
N ASN A 537 32.09 -17.00 -31.50
CA ASN A 537 33.27 -16.70 -30.70
C ASN A 537 33.03 -16.88 -29.18
N ARG A 538 31.82 -16.58 -28.67
CA ARG A 538 31.46 -16.80 -27.26
C ARG A 538 31.29 -18.29 -26.98
N ASP A 539 30.66 -19.05 -27.89
CA ASP A 539 30.56 -20.51 -27.80
C ASP A 539 31.93 -21.19 -27.96
N GLU A 540 32.85 -20.63 -28.77
CA GLU A 540 34.23 -21.12 -28.92
C GLU A 540 35.08 -20.84 -27.67
N ILE A 541 34.89 -19.68 -27.02
CA ILE A 541 35.51 -19.38 -25.73
C ILE A 541 34.92 -20.27 -24.63
N ILE A 542 33.59 -20.43 -24.56
CA ILE A 542 32.95 -21.28 -23.55
C ILE A 542 33.34 -22.75 -23.75
N SER A 543 33.51 -23.23 -24.98
CA SER A 543 33.99 -24.60 -25.23
C SER A 543 35.47 -24.78 -24.94
N ARG A 544 36.31 -23.77 -25.16
CA ARG A 544 37.74 -23.81 -24.81
C ARG A 544 38.02 -23.71 -23.31
N TRP A 545 37.16 -23.05 -22.55
CA TRP A 545 37.38 -22.78 -21.12
C TRP A 545 36.41 -23.51 -20.18
N GLY A 546 35.28 -24.01 -20.68
CA GLY A 546 34.26 -24.72 -19.90
C GLY A 546 34.50 -26.21 -19.68
N HIS A 547 35.66 -26.75 -20.09
CA HIS A 547 36.03 -28.17 -19.90
C HIS A 547 37.17 -28.37 -18.90
N ARG A 548 37.15 -27.64 -17.77
CA ARG A 548 37.84 -28.02 -16.54
C ARG A 548 36.97 -27.70 -15.33
N GLY A 549 36.35 -28.74 -14.80
CA GLY A 549 35.57 -28.79 -13.57
C GLY A 549 35.20 -30.23 -13.31
#